data_AF-A0A964AIB9-F1
#
_entry.id   AF-A0A964AIB9-F1
#
_cell.length_a   1.000
_cell.length_b   1.000
_cell.length_c   1.000
_cell.angle_alpha   90.00
_cell.angle_beta   90.00
_cell.angle_gamma   90.00
#
_symmetry.space_group_name_H-M   'P 1'
#
loop_
_entity.id
_entity.type
_entity.pdbx_description
1 polymer ?
#
loop_
_entity_poly.entity_id
_entity_poly.type
_entity_poly.pdbx_seq_one_letter_code
_entity_poly.pdbx_strand_id
1 'polypeptide(L)'
;MRPLKPLPHALVLLCNRQRPPGAAKPSCGFHGADALRGWLKQRLKEEGLWGQAVRVSPVDCLDICPKAGVVIGLDGGRRLLLVDAEADREALLEELRALARPDAG
;
A
#
# COMPACT_ATOMS: atom_id res chain seq x y z
N MET A 1 20.98 -16.36 -7.41
CA MET A 1 19.65 -15.98 -6.87
C MET A 1 18.82 -17.23 -6.70
N ARG A 2 18.12 -17.40 -5.58
CA ARG A 2 17.24 -18.57 -5.34
C ARG A 2 15.79 -18.10 -5.37
N PRO A 3 14.90 -18.72 -6.17
CA PRO A 3 13.49 -18.35 -6.18
C PRO A 3 12.82 -18.74 -4.86
N LEU A 4 11.92 -17.89 -4.39
CA LEU A 4 11.03 -18.21 -3.28
C LEU A 4 9.73 -18.81 -3.82
N LYS A 5 9.02 -19.55 -2.96
CA LYS A 5 7.65 -19.96 -3.24
C LYS A 5 6.79 -18.71 -3.47
N PRO A 6 5.83 -18.74 -4.43
CA PRO A 6 4.86 -17.66 -4.57
C PRO A 6 4.17 -17.34 -3.25
N LEU A 7 3.89 -16.05 -3.03
CA LEU A 7 3.13 -15.62 -1.86
C LEU A 7 1.69 -16.14 -1.99
N PRO A 8 1.05 -16.57 -0.89
CA PRO A 8 -0.34 -17.01 -0.91
C PRO A 8 -1.34 -15.85 -1.02
N HIS A 9 -0.86 -14.61 -1.03
CA HIS A 9 -1.63 -13.37 -1.01
C HIS A 9 -1.05 -12.34 -1.99
N ALA A 10 -1.90 -11.41 -2.43
CA ALA A 10 -1.46 -10.22 -3.16
C ALA A 10 -0.56 -9.34 -2.27
N LEU A 11 0.59 -8.93 -2.81
CA LEU A 11 1.52 -8.02 -2.15
C LEU A 11 1.26 -6.58 -2.60
N VAL A 12 0.90 -5.73 -1.64
CA VAL A 12 0.69 -4.29 -1.82
C VAL A 12 1.82 -3.55 -1.12
N LEU A 13 2.45 -2.63 -1.83
CA LEU A 13 3.55 -1.80 -1.34
C LEU A 13 3.01 -0.42 -1.00
N LEU A 14 3.17 0.01 0.24
CA LEU A 14 2.76 1.36 0.67
C LEU A 14 4.01 2.15 1.04
N CYS A 15 4.30 3.22 0.30
CA CYS A 15 5.42 4.09 0.61
C CYS A 15 5.12 4.86 1.90
N ASN A 16 5.88 4.61 2.96
CA ASN A 16 5.75 5.33 4.23
C ASN A 16 7.00 6.14 4.60
N ARG A 17 7.86 6.43 3.62
CA ARG A 17 9.06 7.22 3.85
C ARG A 17 8.72 8.54 4.52
N GLN A 18 9.33 8.80 5.67
CA GLN A 18 9.38 10.08 6.34
C GLN A 18 10.80 10.66 6.23
N ARG A 19 10.91 11.90 5.76
CA ARG A 19 12.16 12.64 5.63
C ARG A 19 12.30 13.64 6.78
N PRO A 20 13.52 14.09 7.12
CA PRO A 20 13.68 15.19 8.07
C PRO A 20 12.99 16.47 7.58
N PRO A 21 12.57 17.37 8.49
CA PRO A 21 12.06 18.69 8.12
C PRO A 21 13.02 19.44 7.19
N GLY A 22 12.50 20.15 6.20
CA GLY A 22 13.29 20.92 5.23
C GLY A 22 13.93 20.10 4.11
N ALA A 23 13.66 18.79 4.02
CA ALA A 23 14.13 17.99 2.88
C ALA A 23 13.56 18.49 1.55
N ALA A 24 14.40 18.51 0.50
CA ALA A 24 14.02 19.01 -0.82
C ALA A 24 12.95 18.15 -1.53
N LYS A 25 12.95 16.83 -1.29
CA LYS A 25 11.95 15.90 -1.84
C LYS A 25 10.75 15.77 -0.88
N PRO A 26 9.49 15.78 -1.38
CA PRO A 26 8.29 15.47 -0.59
C PRO A 26 8.34 14.09 0.05
N SER A 27 7.45 13.77 1.00
CA SER A 27 7.47 12.48 1.71
C SER A 27 6.07 11.94 1.95
N CYS A 28 5.80 10.69 1.55
CA CYS A 28 4.49 10.07 1.78
C CYS A 28 4.14 9.96 3.28
N GLY A 29 5.14 9.82 4.16
CA GLY A 29 4.95 9.85 5.61
C GLY A 29 4.35 11.15 6.13
N PHE A 30 4.54 12.29 5.45
CA PHE A 30 3.87 13.56 5.80
C PHE A 30 2.43 13.66 5.30
N HIS A 31 1.99 12.70 4.49
CA HIS A 31 0.65 12.64 3.90
C HIS A 31 -0.17 11.47 4.46
N GLY A 32 0.06 11.09 5.72
CA GLY A 32 -0.78 10.11 6.42
C GLY A 32 -0.51 8.64 6.09
N ALA A 33 0.62 8.29 5.47
CA ALA A 33 0.93 6.92 5.06
C ALA A 33 0.81 5.87 6.19
N ASP A 34 1.33 6.15 7.38
CA ASP A 34 1.27 5.21 8.50
C ASP A 34 -0.16 5.05 9.05
N ALA A 35 -0.92 6.15 9.10
CA ALA A 35 -2.32 6.15 9.52
C ALA A 35 -3.19 5.36 8.52
N LEU A 36 -3.02 5.61 7.21
CA LEU A 36 -3.68 4.86 6.14
C LEU A 36 -3.38 3.36 6.25
N ARG A 37 -2.10 2.99 6.42
CA ARG A 37 -1.72 1.58 6.59
C ARG A 37 -2.35 0.96 7.83
N GLY A 38 -2.36 1.68 8.95
CA GLY A 38 -2.97 1.23 10.20
C GLY A 38 -4.46 0.94 10.02
N TRP A 39 -5.17 1.87 9.38
CA TRP A 39 -6.58 1.75 9.06
C TRP A 39 -6.87 0.56 8.12
N LEU A 40 -6.14 0.44 7.00
CA LEU A 40 -6.29 -0.69 6.06
C LEU A 40 -6.04 -2.04 6.75
N LYS A 41 -5.00 -2.12 7.59
CA LYS A 41 -4.68 -3.34 8.33
C LYS A 41 -5.81 -3.73 9.28
N GLN A 42 -6.44 -2.76 9.94
CA GLN A 42 -7.57 -3.04 10.83
C GLN A 42 -8.75 -3.61 10.02
N ARG A 43 -9.17 -2.92 8.96
CA ARG A 43 -10.32 -3.34 8.13
C ARG A 43 -10.11 -4.71 7.49
N LEU A 44 -8.96 -4.94 6.88
CA LEU A 44 -8.61 -6.24 6.28
C LEU A 44 -8.52 -7.37 7.31
N LYS A 45 -8.20 -7.09 8.59
CA LYS A 45 -8.23 -8.10 9.66
C LYS A 45 -9.66 -8.44 10.08
N GLU A 46 -10.52 -7.42 10.21
CA GLU A 46 -11.96 -7.61 10.52
C GLU A 46 -12.64 -8.50 9.47
N GLU A 47 -12.19 -8.41 8.22
CA GLU A 47 -12.69 -9.22 7.09
C GLU A 47 -11.94 -10.56 6.90
N GLY A 48 -10.94 -10.87 7.71
CA GLY A 48 -10.14 -12.10 7.58
C GLY A 48 -9.21 -12.15 6.35
N LEU A 49 -9.04 -11.04 5.63
CA LEU A 49 -8.23 -10.96 4.40
C LEU A 49 -6.73 -10.72 4.67
N TRP A 50 -6.40 -10.10 5.80
CA TRP A 50 -5.03 -9.70 6.12
C TRP A 50 -4.06 -10.89 6.23
N GLY A 51 -3.12 -10.98 5.29
CA GLY A 51 -2.13 -12.06 5.21
C GLY A 51 -2.64 -13.36 4.57
N GLN A 52 -3.96 -13.50 4.42
CA GLN A 52 -4.59 -14.63 3.75
C GLN A 52 -4.78 -14.38 2.27
N ALA A 53 -5.31 -13.20 1.92
CA ALA A 53 -5.57 -12.82 0.53
C ALA A 53 -4.81 -11.55 0.12
N VAL A 54 -4.58 -10.62 1.05
CA VAL A 54 -3.84 -9.37 0.79
C VAL A 54 -2.89 -9.04 1.93
N ARG A 55 -1.71 -8.50 1.59
CA ARG A 55 -0.78 -7.94 2.56
C ARG A 55 -0.30 -6.56 2.13
N VAL A 56 -0.62 -5.54 2.95
CA VAL A 56 -0.08 -4.18 2.79
C VAL A 56 1.22 -4.04 3.58
N SER A 57 2.34 -4.06 2.86
CA SER A 57 3.67 -3.94 3.42
C SER A 57 4.16 -2.50 3.31
N PRO A 58 4.65 -1.90 4.41
CA PRO A 58 5.29 -0.61 4.33
C PRO A 58 6.62 -0.79 3.62
N VAL A 59 6.94 0.14 2.73
CA VAL A 59 8.22 0.21 2.05
C VAL A 59 8.79 1.61 2.18
N ASP A 60 10.11 1.70 2.08
CA ASP A 60 10.77 2.99 1.88
C ASP A 60 10.40 3.56 0.47
N CYS A 61 11.00 4.67 0.11
CA CYS A 61 10.75 5.43 -1.10
C CYS A 61 10.76 4.55 -2.36
N LEU A 62 9.66 4.59 -3.12
CA LEU A 62 9.53 3.98 -4.45
C LEU A 62 10.13 4.85 -5.57
N ASP A 63 10.97 5.82 -5.20
CA ASP A 63 11.49 6.93 -6.01
C ASP A 63 10.43 7.77 -6.75
N ILE A 64 9.18 7.71 -6.28
CA ILE A 64 8.06 8.52 -6.75
C ILE A 64 7.62 9.39 -5.57
N CYS A 65 7.92 10.70 -5.66
CA CYS A 65 7.69 11.66 -4.57
C CYS A 65 6.70 12.74 -5.03
N PRO A 66 5.38 12.44 -5.01
CA PRO A 66 4.35 13.41 -5.36
C PRO A 66 4.31 14.56 -4.35
N LYS A 67 3.76 15.71 -4.73
CA LYS A 67 3.63 16.87 -3.82
C LYS A 67 2.62 16.64 -2.69
N ALA A 68 1.65 15.75 -2.90
CA ALA A 68 0.63 15.37 -1.93
C ALA A 68 0.23 13.91 -2.14
N GLY A 69 -0.27 13.26 -1.09
CA GLY A 69 -0.74 11.88 -1.12
C GLY A 69 0.35 10.82 -0.89
N VAL A 70 -0.09 9.57 -0.94
CA VAL A 70 0.70 8.37 -0.65
C VAL A 70 0.76 7.53 -1.92
N VAL A 71 1.96 7.06 -2.28
CA VAL A 71 2.14 6.16 -3.40
C VAL A 71 1.91 4.72 -2.95
N ILE A 72 1.00 4.04 -3.63
CA ILE A 72 0.65 2.64 -3.41
C ILE A 72 1.02 1.84 -4.67
N GLY A 73 1.83 0.80 -4.49
CA GLY A 73 2.11 -0.21 -5.50
C GLY A 73 1.20 -1.42 -5.34
N LEU A 74 0.37 -1.69 -6.34
CA LEU A 74 -0.41 -2.92 -6.44
C LEU A 74 0.34 -3.96 -7.30
N ASP A 75 -0.03 -5.23 -7.19
CA ASP A 75 0.56 -6.32 -7.99
C ASP A 75 2.08 -6.40 -7.93
N GLY A 76 2.66 -6.22 -6.74
CA GLY A 76 4.11 -6.15 -6.55
C GLY A 76 4.76 -4.88 -7.12
N GLY A 77 3.99 -3.81 -7.32
CA GLY A 77 4.46 -2.53 -7.85
C GLY A 77 4.29 -2.34 -9.36
N ARG A 78 3.61 -3.25 -10.06
CA ARG A 78 3.32 -3.13 -11.51
C ARG A 78 2.26 -2.09 -11.82
N ARG A 79 1.37 -1.82 -10.87
CA ARG A 79 0.38 -0.74 -10.94
C ARG A 79 0.62 0.22 -9.79
N LEU A 80 0.62 1.51 -10.09
CA LEU A 80 0.86 2.57 -9.11
C LEU A 80 -0.38 3.44 -8.98
N LEU A 81 -0.79 3.67 -7.75
CA LEU A 81 -1.86 4.60 -7.40
C LEU A 81 -1.27 5.73 -6.56
N LEU A 82 -1.75 6.94 -6.81
CA LEU A 82 -1.59 8.08 -5.92
C LEU A 82 -2.89 8.23 -5.12
N VAL A 83 -2.78 8.17 -3.79
CA VAL A 83 -3.92 8.06 -2.89
C VAL A 83 -3.85 9.16 -1.84
N ASP A 84 -4.94 9.93 -1.68
CA ASP A 84 -5.15 10.72 -0.48
C ASP A 84 -5.49 9.79 0.70
N ALA A 85 -4.73 9.87 1.78
CA ALA A 85 -4.82 8.94 2.90
C ALA A 85 -6.17 8.95 3.63
N GLU A 86 -6.97 10.01 3.49
CA GLU A 86 -8.28 10.12 4.12
C GLU A 86 -9.41 9.99 3.11
N ALA A 87 -9.37 10.77 2.03
CA ALA A 87 -10.45 10.84 1.06
C ALA A 87 -10.58 9.55 0.23
N ASP A 88 -9.46 8.91 -0.11
CA ASP A 88 -9.44 7.77 -1.03
C ASP A 88 -9.35 6.41 -0.31
N ARG A 89 -9.26 6.39 1.03
CA ARG A 89 -8.96 5.15 1.80
C ARG A 89 -9.99 4.05 1.60
N GLU A 90 -11.27 4.40 1.46
CA GLU A 90 -12.36 3.44 1.20
C GLU A 90 -12.28 2.89 -0.23
N ALA A 91 -12.04 3.75 -1.22
CA ALA A 91 -11.84 3.33 -2.60
C ALA A 91 -10.62 2.41 -2.73
N LEU A 92 -9.52 2.74 -2.05
CA LEU A 92 -8.35 1.87 -1.97
C LEU A 92 -8.69 0.52 -1.32
N LEU A 93 -9.49 0.50 -0.24
CA LEU A 93 -9.90 -0.76 0.39
C LEU A 93 -10.69 -1.65 -0.59
N GLU A 94 -11.56 -1.09 -1.42
CA GLU A 94 -12.26 -1.86 -2.47
C GLU A 94 -11.29 -2.42 -3.52
N GLU A 95 -10.30 -1.65 -3.96
CA GLU A 95 -9.23 -2.15 -4.84
C GLU A 95 -8.49 -3.33 -4.20
N LEU A 96 -8.18 -3.24 -2.89
CA LEU A 96 -7.53 -4.33 -2.17
C LEU A 96 -8.43 -5.57 -2.09
N ARG A 97 -9.74 -5.40 -1.87
CA ARG A 97 -10.69 -6.52 -1.88
C ARG A 97 -10.83 -7.15 -3.26
N ALA A 98 -10.74 -6.36 -4.33
CA ALA A 98 -10.71 -6.89 -5.69
C ALA A 98 -9.45 -7.74 -5.92
N LEU A 99 -8.28 -7.30 -5.45
CA LEU A 99 -7.05 -8.09 -5.48
C LEU A 99 -7.10 -9.36 -4.62
N ALA A 100 -7.90 -9.36 -3.55
CA ALA A 100 -8.10 -10.50 -2.68
C ALA A 100 -8.87 -11.64 -3.35
N ARG A 101 -9.63 -11.34 -4.41
CA ARG A 101 -10.32 -12.32 -5.23
C ARG A 101 -9.35 -12.69 -6.35
N PRO A 102 -8.65 -13.84 -6.28
CA PRO A 102 -7.95 -14.31 -7.45
C PRO A 102 -9.02 -14.52 -8.53
N ASP A 103 -8.82 -13.95 -9.71
CA ASP A 103 -9.54 -14.46 -10.87
C ASP A 103 -9.37 -15.97 -10.89
N ALA A 104 -10.51 -16.66 -11.07
CA ALA A 104 -10.52 -18.04 -11.49
C ALA A 104 -9.67 -18.16 -12.76
N GLY A 105 -8.51 -18.81 -12.65
CA GLY A 105 -7.56 -19.01 -13.74
C GLY A 105 -6.30 -19.70 -13.27
#